data_AF-A0A4Q3Y1U1-F1
#
_entry.id   AF-A0A4Q3Y1U1-F1
#
_cell.length_a   1.000
_cell.length_b   1.000
_cell.length_c   1.000
_cell.angle_alpha   90.00
_cell.angle_beta   90.00
_cell.angle_gamma   90.00
#
_symmetry.space_group_name_H-M   'P 1'
#
loop_
_entity.id
_entity.type
_entity.pdbx_description
1 polymer ?
#
loop_
_entity_poly.entity_id
_entity_poly.type
_entity_poly.pdbx_seq_one_letter_code
_entity_poly.pdbx_strand_id
1 'polypeptide(L)'
;MMSSELDIANVGARRLEVVSAPSGIAAFRLTAIVAALDCSAIVSYQFGVSTMTWYALTLVIKLFLVVGFVRWKTNLPFVAFFSVAFGLSVAISGVVNGEAGPPIVQAYGFCIHLCLTGLLIARGTLATYLKSVSVVVTGAALLHVSLCAVGVMPSVYGRYLYYGSSSPNLGGEINAMAAICAALVMRRKTFYVILTILVASCLYMQTRSAILTILLTSCLRAIVDENGRIAIRGLAAATLSMALFLTLAIVAIIFHDRISEIGSDVFRLTDTHRGSGTGFVGRSDRWQVGQYLFNQNPLVGVGWGGIEARGLLSPHNIFWSIAAQLGLIGILSVFGSLALSMFSVGRRSVGVFLVLSCAAPLLIFNDRSINLNIYPYVLFVSVLCLGDRRSWRLNAPFASSTSGKSADSQRLAELG
;
A
#
# COMPACT_ATOMS: atom_id res chain seq x y z
N MET A 1 13.27 7.48 49.67
CA MET A 1 12.14 8.28 49.15
C MET A 1 12.70 9.36 48.24
N MET A 2 12.89 9.04 46.96
CA MET A 2 13.20 10.00 45.90
C MET A 2 12.23 9.69 44.77
N SER A 3 11.24 10.56 44.58
CA SER A 3 10.31 10.53 43.46
C SER A 3 11.02 11.07 42.23
N SER A 4 11.57 10.17 41.40
CA SER A 4 11.97 10.47 40.04
C SER A 4 10.71 10.58 39.17
N GLU A 5 9.98 11.69 39.29
CA GLU A 5 9.02 12.08 38.27
C GLU A 5 9.82 12.44 37.02
N LEU A 6 9.89 11.47 36.12
CA LEU A 6 10.40 11.60 34.77
C LEU A 6 9.59 12.69 34.05
N ASP A 7 10.20 13.86 33.93
CA ASP A 7 9.74 15.05 33.21
C ASP A 7 9.70 14.80 31.68
N ILE A 8 8.87 13.84 31.26
CA ILE A 8 8.61 13.49 29.86
C ILE A 8 7.66 14.52 29.21
N ALA A 9 7.07 15.44 29.99
CA ALA A 9 6.05 16.36 29.51
C ALA A 9 6.59 17.54 28.68
N ASN A 10 7.88 17.89 28.79
CA ASN A 10 8.41 19.15 28.21
C ASN A 10 9.26 19.03 26.94
N VAL A 11 9.37 17.85 26.32
CA VAL A 11 10.15 17.66 25.08
C VAL A 11 9.37 18.07 23.80
N GLY A 12 8.09 18.45 23.89
CA GLY A 12 7.17 18.38 22.75
C GLY A 12 6.81 19.66 21.98
N ALA A 13 7.28 20.85 22.37
CA ALA A 13 6.73 22.10 21.84
C ALA A 13 7.75 23.02 21.11
N ARG A 14 8.81 22.47 20.51
CA ARG A 14 9.49 23.23 19.44
C ARG A 14 8.51 23.40 18.29
N ARG A 15 7.92 24.61 18.19
CA ARG A 15 7.16 25.08 17.03
C ARG A 15 8.01 24.83 15.80
N LEU A 16 7.68 23.72 15.17
CA LEU A 16 8.25 23.19 13.97
C LEU A 16 7.90 24.20 12.88
N GLU A 17 8.84 25.14 12.60
CA GLU A 17 8.70 26.14 11.54
C GLU A 17 8.21 25.43 10.27
N VAL A 18 7.06 25.88 9.79
CA VAL A 18 6.53 25.48 8.50
C VAL A 18 7.42 26.22 7.51
N VAL A 19 8.50 25.58 7.07
CA VAL A 19 9.17 25.99 5.83
C VAL A 19 8.04 25.99 4.80
N SER A 20 7.65 27.17 4.34
CA SER A 20 6.58 27.38 3.39
C SER A 20 7.00 26.73 2.07
N ALA A 21 6.76 25.42 1.97
CA ALA A 21 6.77 24.73 0.69
C ALA A 21 5.92 25.58 -0.27
N PRO A 22 6.38 25.81 -1.50
CA PRO A 22 5.69 26.69 -2.44
C PRO A 22 4.25 26.19 -2.58
N SER A 23 3.32 26.87 -1.92
CA SER A 23 1.90 26.54 -1.82
C SER A 23 1.15 26.82 -3.12
N GLY A 24 1.87 26.84 -4.24
CA GLY A 24 1.34 27.11 -5.55
C GLY A 24 0.49 25.95 -6.05
N ILE A 25 -0.60 26.29 -6.72
CA ILE A 25 -1.48 25.38 -7.47
C ILE A 25 -0.66 24.40 -8.35
N ALA A 26 0.49 24.82 -8.87
CA ALA A 26 1.40 24.01 -9.66
C ALA A 26 1.97 22.80 -8.89
N ALA A 27 2.40 22.95 -7.64
CA ALA A 27 2.96 21.86 -6.85
C ALA A 27 1.89 20.81 -6.52
N PHE A 28 0.69 21.28 -6.16
CA PHE A 28 -0.47 20.41 -5.94
C PHE A 28 -0.81 19.59 -7.20
N ARG A 29 -0.91 20.26 -8.36
CA ARG A 29 -1.21 19.62 -9.65
C ARG A 29 -0.13 18.59 -10.02
N LEU A 30 1.15 18.92 -9.84
CA LEU A 30 2.24 18.00 -10.12
C LEU A 30 2.14 16.72 -9.29
N THR A 31 1.93 16.82 -7.98
CA THR A 31 1.77 15.65 -7.10
C THR A 31 0.57 14.79 -7.49
N ALA A 32 -0.55 15.41 -7.87
CA ALA A 32 -1.73 14.68 -8.34
C ALA A 32 -1.47 13.96 -9.68
N ILE A 33 -0.75 14.59 -10.61
CA ILE A 33 -0.34 13.98 -11.88
C ILE A 33 0.56 12.76 -11.62
N VAL A 34 1.51 12.86 -10.69
CA VAL A 34 2.41 11.75 -10.34
C VAL A 34 1.62 10.58 -9.75
N ALA A 35 0.69 10.84 -8.85
CA ALA A 35 -0.22 9.80 -8.34
C ALA A 35 -1.03 9.13 -9.45
N ALA A 36 -1.55 9.91 -10.40
CA ALA A 36 -2.27 9.36 -11.55
C ALA A 36 -1.36 8.51 -12.47
N LEU A 37 -0.12 8.93 -12.70
CA LEU A 37 0.89 8.15 -13.43
C LEU A 37 1.21 6.84 -12.71
N ASP A 38 1.38 6.88 -11.38
CA ASP A 38 1.66 5.68 -10.57
C ASP A 38 0.47 4.72 -10.52
N CYS A 39 -0.75 5.23 -10.63
CA CYS A 39 -1.97 4.42 -10.75
C CYS A 39 -2.33 4.05 -12.20
N SER A 40 -1.60 4.56 -13.20
CA SER A 40 -1.96 4.39 -14.60
C SER A 40 -1.81 2.95 -15.10
N ALA A 41 -1.18 2.06 -14.33
CA ALA A 41 -1.15 0.62 -14.63
C ALA A 41 -2.56 0.02 -14.80
N ILE A 42 -3.60 0.62 -14.19
CA ILE A 42 -5.01 0.25 -14.43
C ILE A 42 -5.37 0.35 -15.92
N VAL A 43 -4.88 1.38 -16.61
CA VAL A 43 -5.07 1.58 -18.05
C VAL A 43 -4.39 0.45 -18.82
N SER A 44 -3.16 0.10 -18.44
CA SER A 44 -2.44 -1.04 -19.02
C SER A 44 -3.26 -2.33 -18.92
N TYR A 45 -3.84 -2.60 -17.75
CA TYR A 45 -4.70 -3.77 -17.55
C TYR A 45 -5.96 -3.68 -18.41
N GLN A 46 -6.60 -2.53 -18.51
CA GLN A 46 -7.83 -2.36 -19.29
C GLN A 46 -7.62 -2.62 -20.78
N PHE A 47 -6.50 -2.19 -21.34
CA PHE A 47 -6.20 -2.33 -22.76
C PHE A 47 -5.33 -3.55 -23.09
N GLY A 48 -4.96 -4.38 -22.11
CA GLY A 48 -4.09 -5.54 -22.32
C GLY A 48 -2.68 -5.17 -22.77
N VAL A 49 -2.22 -3.94 -22.49
CA VAL A 49 -0.86 -3.50 -22.81
C VAL A 49 0.11 -4.15 -21.84
N SER A 50 1.27 -4.58 -22.35
CA SER A 50 2.35 -5.11 -21.51
C SER A 50 2.71 -4.10 -20.41
N THR A 51 2.65 -4.55 -19.16
CA THR A 51 2.97 -3.73 -17.99
C THR A 51 4.40 -3.20 -18.05
N MET A 52 5.35 -3.98 -18.57
CA MET A 52 6.74 -3.56 -18.74
C MET A 52 6.86 -2.37 -19.69
N THR A 53 6.16 -2.41 -20.83
CA THR A 53 6.12 -1.29 -21.79
C THR A 53 5.48 -0.05 -21.18
N TRP A 54 4.38 -0.25 -20.45
CA TRP A 54 3.68 0.85 -19.77
C TRP A 54 4.54 1.50 -18.68
N TYR A 55 5.27 0.70 -17.91
CA TYR A 55 6.19 1.18 -16.90
C TYR A 55 7.38 1.93 -17.51
N ALA A 56 7.95 1.45 -18.61
CA ALA A 56 8.98 2.20 -19.33
C ALA A 56 8.48 3.57 -19.81
N LEU A 57 7.25 3.65 -20.33
CA LEU A 57 6.64 4.92 -20.74
C LEU A 57 6.46 5.88 -19.55
N THR A 58 5.88 5.39 -18.44
CA THR A 58 5.68 6.21 -17.24
C THR A 58 7.00 6.66 -16.61
N LEU A 59 8.06 5.84 -16.71
CA LEU A 59 9.42 6.23 -16.31
C LEU A 59 9.91 7.44 -17.09
N VAL A 60 9.80 7.39 -18.42
CA VAL A 60 10.21 8.48 -19.31
C VAL A 60 9.44 9.76 -18.99
N ILE A 61 8.13 9.67 -18.80
CA ILE A 61 7.30 10.83 -18.42
C ILE A 61 7.77 11.40 -17.08
N LYS A 62 8.03 10.58 -16.06
CA LYS A 62 8.55 11.05 -14.77
C LYS A 62 9.91 11.71 -14.89
N LEU A 63 10.81 11.21 -15.73
CA LEU A 63 12.11 11.83 -15.98
C LEU A 63 11.93 13.24 -16.56
N PHE A 64 11.07 13.41 -17.55
CA PHE A 64 10.73 14.74 -18.08
C PHE A 64 10.15 15.67 -17.00
N LEU A 65 9.27 15.17 -16.13
CA LEU A 65 8.75 15.94 -15.01
C LEU A 65 9.86 16.32 -14.01
N VAL A 66 10.81 15.43 -13.74
CA VAL A 66 11.93 15.74 -12.83
C VAL A 66 12.82 16.82 -13.42
N VAL A 67 13.19 16.72 -14.71
CA VAL A 67 14.00 17.73 -15.40
C VAL A 67 13.30 19.08 -15.45
N GLY A 68 12.01 19.10 -15.80
CA GLY A 68 11.25 20.34 -15.95
C GLY A 68 10.89 21.01 -14.63
N PHE A 69 10.68 20.22 -13.56
CA PHE A 69 10.20 20.77 -12.30
C PHE A 69 11.24 20.70 -11.19
N VAL A 70 11.97 19.62 -10.93
CA VAL A 70 12.74 19.45 -9.68
C VAL A 70 13.98 20.35 -9.61
N ARG A 71 14.23 20.92 -8.42
CA ARG A 71 15.49 21.64 -8.09
C ARG A 71 16.33 20.68 -7.26
N TRP A 72 17.64 20.61 -7.54
CA TRP A 72 18.61 19.62 -7.04
C TRP A 72 18.82 19.54 -5.51
N LYS A 73 18.03 20.24 -4.68
CA LYS A 73 18.20 20.31 -3.21
C LYS A 73 17.17 19.50 -2.40
N THR A 74 16.58 18.44 -2.96
CA THR A 74 15.66 17.55 -2.23
C THR A 74 16.43 16.40 -1.58
N ASN A 75 16.32 16.24 -0.27
CA ASN A 75 16.95 15.15 0.49
C ASN A 75 15.90 14.10 0.87
N LEU A 76 16.03 12.87 0.37
CA LEU A 76 15.12 11.76 0.64
C LEU A 76 15.92 10.55 1.14
N PRO A 77 16.53 10.62 2.33
CA PRO A 77 17.54 9.68 2.77
C PRO A 77 17.01 8.26 2.88
N PHE A 78 15.76 8.04 3.33
CA PHE A 78 15.19 6.69 3.42
C PHE A 78 14.89 6.06 2.05
N VAL A 79 14.41 6.85 1.09
CA VAL A 79 14.16 6.37 -0.28
C VAL A 79 15.48 6.05 -0.98
N ALA A 80 16.47 6.92 -0.83
CA ALA A 80 17.82 6.71 -1.37
C ALA A 80 18.50 5.49 -0.70
N PHE A 81 18.46 5.41 0.63
CA PHE A 81 19.01 4.28 1.39
C PHE A 81 18.38 2.97 0.97
N PHE A 82 17.04 2.89 0.93
CA PHE A 82 16.35 1.69 0.46
C PHE A 82 16.75 1.32 -0.97
N SER A 83 16.76 2.30 -1.89
CA SER A 83 17.05 2.05 -3.30
C SER A 83 18.49 1.57 -3.52
N VAL A 84 19.45 2.14 -2.80
CA VAL A 84 20.86 1.70 -2.84
C VAL A 84 21.00 0.32 -2.20
N ALA A 85 20.46 0.12 -1.00
CA ALA A 85 20.55 -1.15 -0.29
C ALA A 85 19.91 -2.29 -1.10
N PHE A 86 18.70 -2.10 -1.61
CA PHE A 86 18.00 -3.10 -2.43
C PHE A 86 18.69 -3.31 -3.78
N GLY A 87 19.12 -2.24 -4.46
CA GLY A 87 19.87 -2.34 -5.72
C GLY A 87 21.17 -3.12 -5.56
N LEU A 88 21.93 -2.88 -4.48
CA LEU A 88 23.12 -3.64 -4.15
C LEU A 88 22.81 -5.10 -3.82
N SER A 89 21.74 -5.39 -3.08
CA SER A 89 21.29 -6.76 -2.82
C SER A 89 21.03 -7.53 -4.12
N VAL A 90 20.33 -6.90 -5.07
CA VAL A 90 20.04 -7.48 -6.39
C VAL A 90 21.33 -7.66 -7.20
N ALA A 91 22.23 -6.67 -7.20
CA ALA A 91 23.52 -6.76 -7.88
C ALA A 91 24.38 -7.92 -7.35
N ILE A 92 24.53 -8.01 -6.03
CA ILE A 92 25.34 -9.04 -5.36
C ILE A 92 24.75 -10.41 -5.64
N SER A 93 23.44 -10.58 -5.44
CA SER A 93 22.75 -11.84 -5.70
C SER A 93 22.86 -12.26 -7.16
N GLY A 94 22.67 -11.31 -8.09
CA GLY A 94 22.80 -11.56 -9.53
C GLY A 94 24.21 -11.96 -9.94
N VAL A 95 25.25 -11.27 -9.45
CA VAL A 95 26.65 -11.63 -9.74
C VAL A 95 26.99 -13.02 -9.20
N VAL A 96 26.59 -13.35 -7.98
CA VAL A 96 26.88 -14.67 -7.38
C VAL A 96 26.17 -15.81 -8.12
N ASN A 97 24.95 -15.58 -8.59
CA ASN A 97 24.17 -16.58 -9.31
C ASN A 97 24.39 -16.56 -10.84
N GLY A 98 25.28 -15.70 -11.36
CA GLY A 98 25.52 -15.55 -12.79
C GLY A 98 24.30 -15.04 -13.57
N GLU A 99 23.39 -14.33 -12.91
CA GLU A 99 22.18 -13.80 -13.52
C GLU A 99 22.43 -12.45 -14.19
N ALA A 100 21.96 -12.33 -15.42
CA ALA A 100 21.86 -11.08 -16.15
C ALA A 100 20.50 -11.04 -16.87
N GLY A 101 19.95 -9.84 -17.08
CA GLY A 101 18.82 -9.66 -18.00
C GLY A 101 17.58 -8.98 -17.42
N PRO A 102 16.39 -9.25 -18.00
CA PRO A 102 15.17 -8.47 -17.75
C PRO A 102 14.73 -8.35 -16.28
N PRO A 103 14.80 -9.39 -15.43
CA PRO A 103 14.38 -9.27 -14.04
C PRO A 103 15.20 -8.22 -13.26
N ILE A 104 16.52 -8.20 -13.44
CA ILE A 104 17.42 -7.24 -12.80
C ILE A 104 17.08 -5.81 -13.27
N VAL A 105 16.82 -5.64 -14.57
CA VAL A 105 16.36 -4.34 -15.12
C VAL A 105 15.05 -3.90 -14.49
N GLN A 106 14.10 -4.81 -14.24
CA GLN A 106 12.84 -4.48 -13.55
C GLN A 106 13.07 -4.04 -12.10
N ALA A 107 13.97 -4.70 -11.37
CA ALA A 107 14.31 -4.32 -9.99
C ALA A 107 14.93 -2.91 -9.92
N TYR A 108 15.85 -2.59 -10.82
CA TYR A 108 16.40 -1.23 -10.93
C TYR A 108 15.36 -0.23 -11.40
N GLY A 109 14.51 -0.60 -12.36
CA GLY A 109 13.38 0.22 -12.79
C GLY A 109 12.48 0.60 -11.62
N PHE A 110 12.17 -0.35 -10.73
CA PHE A 110 11.43 -0.09 -9.49
C PHE A 110 12.13 0.95 -8.60
N CYS A 111 13.44 0.80 -8.36
CA CYS A 111 14.23 1.76 -7.57
C CYS A 111 14.21 3.16 -8.16
N ILE A 112 14.41 3.28 -9.48
CA ILE A 112 14.41 4.55 -10.19
C ILE A 112 13.02 5.19 -10.09
N HIS A 113 11.95 4.43 -10.35
CA HIS A 113 10.59 4.91 -10.17
C HIS A 113 10.34 5.45 -8.77
N LEU A 114 10.74 4.70 -7.74
CA LEU A 114 10.57 5.08 -6.34
C LEU A 114 11.32 6.39 -6.02
N CYS A 115 12.56 6.52 -6.49
CA CYS A 115 13.34 7.76 -6.35
C CYS A 115 12.68 8.93 -7.06
N LEU A 116 12.26 8.76 -8.33
CA LEU A 116 11.61 9.83 -9.11
C LEU A 116 10.28 10.25 -8.49
N THR A 117 9.44 9.32 -8.07
CA THR A 117 8.20 9.66 -7.35
C THR A 117 8.53 10.44 -6.10
N GLY A 118 9.45 9.95 -5.25
CA GLY A 118 9.92 10.67 -4.06
C GLY A 118 10.33 12.11 -4.36
N LEU A 119 11.17 12.33 -5.38
CA LEU A 119 11.64 13.66 -5.78
C LEU A 119 10.50 14.58 -6.25
N LEU A 120 9.57 14.03 -7.04
CA LEU A 120 8.44 14.80 -7.57
C LEU A 120 7.41 15.13 -6.51
N ILE A 121 7.13 14.19 -5.60
CA ILE A 121 6.19 14.44 -4.51
C ILE A 121 6.79 15.45 -3.53
N ALA A 122 8.13 15.53 -3.35
CA ALA A 122 8.81 16.37 -2.36
C ALA A 122 8.51 17.87 -2.49
N ARG A 123 7.94 18.28 -3.62
CA ARG A 123 7.49 19.65 -3.87
C ARG A 123 6.07 19.93 -3.40
N GLY A 124 5.22 18.91 -3.37
CA GLY A 124 3.86 19.00 -2.88
C GLY A 124 3.76 18.38 -1.50
N THR A 125 2.63 17.71 -1.25
CA THR A 125 2.41 17.01 0.01
C THR A 125 2.15 15.55 -0.27
N LEU A 126 2.73 14.66 0.53
CA LEU A 126 2.39 13.24 0.47
C LEU A 126 0.87 13.02 0.68
N ALA A 127 0.21 13.89 1.45
CA ALA A 127 -1.24 13.85 1.61
C ALA A 127 -1.98 14.02 0.26
N THR A 128 -1.55 14.95 -0.60
CA THR A 128 -2.09 15.12 -1.95
C THR A 128 -1.86 13.88 -2.79
N TYR A 129 -0.66 13.28 -2.74
CA TYR A 129 -0.35 12.06 -3.48
C TYR A 129 -1.30 10.91 -3.09
N LEU A 130 -1.39 10.59 -1.79
CA LEU A 130 -2.25 9.51 -1.29
C LEU A 130 -3.73 9.78 -1.57
N LYS A 131 -4.16 11.05 -1.50
CA LYS A 131 -5.52 11.46 -1.83
C LYS A 131 -5.83 11.16 -3.29
N SER A 132 -4.94 11.56 -4.19
CA SER A 132 -5.08 11.32 -5.63
C SER A 132 -5.03 9.84 -5.98
N VAL A 133 -4.15 9.04 -5.36
CA VAL A 133 -4.14 7.58 -5.51
C VAL A 133 -5.51 7.00 -5.16
N SER A 134 -6.04 7.37 -3.99
CA SER A 134 -7.35 6.87 -3.53
C SER A 134 -8.47 7.24 -4.51
N VAL A 135 -8.50 8.48 -5.02
CA VAL A 135 -9.52 8.93 -5.97
C VAL A 135 -9.43 8.17 -7.30
N VAL A 136 -8.23 8.04 -7.88
CA VAL A 136 -8.03 7.33 -9.16
C VAL A 136 -8.45 5.87 -9.04
N VAL A 137 -8.00 5.18 -7.99
CA VAL A 137 -8.37 3.78 -7.76
C VAL A 137 -9.87 3.62 -7.49
N THR A 138 -10.49 4.55 -6.74
CA THR A 138 -11.94 4.50 -6.51
C THR A 138 -12.73 4.67 -7.80
N GLY A 139 -12.28 5.55 -8.71
CA GLY A 139 -12.88 5.69 -10.04
C GLY A 139 -12.80 4.40 -10.85
N ALA A 140 -11.65 3.73 -10.81
CA ALA A 140 -11.49 2.41 -11.43
C ALA A 140 -12.37 1.34 -10.76
N ALA A 141 -12.45 1.31 -9.43
CA ALA A 141 -13.32 0.38 -8.71
C ALA A 141 -14.80 0.59 -9.04
N LEU A 142 -15.25 1.84 -9.18
CA LEU A 142 -16.61 2.16 -9.59
C LEU A 142 -16.89 1.64 -11.00
N LEU A 143 -15.99 1.89 -11.95
CA LEU A 143 -16.11 1.36 -13.32
C LEU A 143 -16.15 -0.17 -13.31
N HIS A 144 -15.30 -0.83 -12.51
CA HIS A 144 -15.30 -2.30 -12.37
C HIS A 144 -16.64 -2.82 -11.85
N VAL A 145 -17.17 -2.23 -10.78
CA VAL A 145 -18.50 -2.58 -10.23
C VAL A 145 -19.59 -2.39 -11.27
N SER A 146 -19.59 -1.28 -12.00
CA SER A 146 -20.56 -1.03 -13.07
C SER A 146 -20.49 -2.09 -14.16
N LEU A 147 -19.28 -2.47 -14.62
CA LEU A 147 -19.08 -3.50 -15.65
C LEU A 147 -19.49 -4.90 -15.17
N CYS A 148 -19.27 -5.23 -13.89
CA CYS A 148 -19.78 -6.47 -13.30
C CYS A 148 -21.31 -6.47 -13.23
N ALA A 149 -21.92 -5.35 -12.83
CA ALA A 149 -23.37 -5.23 -12.70
C ALA A 149 -24.10 -5.39 -14.05
N VAL A 150 -23.48 -4.97 -15.16
CA VAL A 150 -24.02 -5.18 -16.53
C VAL A 150 -23.60 -6.51 -17.16
N GLY A 151 -22.85 -7.36 -16.45
CA GLY A 151 -22.43 -8.67 -16.94
C GLY A 151 -21.34 -8.64 -18.03
N VAL A 152 -20.60 -7.54 -18.17
CA VAL A 152 -19.53 -7.39 -19.18
C VAL A 152 -18.21 -8.00 -18.71
N MET A 153 -17.95 -8.02 -17.40
CA MET A 153 -16.70 -8.54 -16.87
C MET A 153 -16.63 -10.07 -16.96
N PRO A 154 -15.54 -10.66 -17.49
CA PRO A 154 -15.36 -12.10 -17.47
C PRO A 154 -15.26 -12.61 -16.04
N SER A 155 -15.77 -13.83 -15.80
CA SER A 155 -15.66 -14.51 -14.51
C SER A 155 -15.03 -15.89 -14.67
N VAL A 156 -14.26 -16.30 -13.67
CA VAL A 156 -13.62 -17.61 -13.60
C VAL A 156 -13.93 -18.19 -12.24
N TYR A 157 -14.61 -19.34 -12.22
CA TYR A 157 -15.12 -19.97 -10.98
C TYR A 157 -15.91 -18.97 -10.11
N GLY A 158 -16.89 -18.28 -10.70
CA GLY A 158 -17.74 -17.31 -9.99
C GLY A 158 -17.03 -16.05 -9.49
N ARG A 159 -15.73 -15.88 -9.78
CA ARG A 159 -14.96 -14.68 -9.42
C ARG A 159 -14.79 -13.82 -10.66
N TYR A 160 -15.29 -12.59 -10.60
CA TYR A 160 -15.02 -11.64 -11.67
C TYR A 160 -13.52 -11.32 -11.73
N LEU A 161 -12.95 -11.39 -12.92
CA LEU A 161 -11.57 -10.99 -13.15
C LEU A 161 -11.43 -9.47 -12.96
N TYR A 162 -10.20 -9.02 -12.77
CA TYR A 162 -9.89 -7.60 -12.91
C TYR A 162 -9.70 -7.27 -14.40
N TYR A 163 -9.44 -6.01 -14.72
CA TYR A 163 -9.30 -5.54 -16.11
C TYR A 163 -8.31 -6.38 -16.95
N GLY A 164 -8.63 -6.58 -18.24
CA GLY A 164 -7.80 -7.34 -19.19
C GLY A 164 -7.59 -8.81 -18.80
N SER A 165 -8.60 -9.43 -18.18
CA SER A 165 -8.51 -10.79 -17.66
C SER A 165 -7.41 -10.97 -16.61
N SER A 166 -7.01 -9.89 -15.94
CA SER A 166 -6.03 -9.94 -14.86
C SER A 166 -6.57 -10.69 -13.65
N SER A 167 -5.66 -11.23 -12.85
CA SER A 167 -5.99 -11.96 -11.63
C SER A 167 -6.94 -11.16 -10.72
N PRO A 168 -8.03 -11.75 -10.20
CA PRO A 168 -8.96 -11.06 -9.30
C PRO A 168 -8.26 -10.51 -8.05
N ASN A 169 -7.24 -11.21 -7.54
CA ASN A 169 -6.47 -10.77 -6.36
C ASN A 169 -5.77 -9.43 -6.59
N LEU A 170 -5.31 -9.17 -7.82
CA LEU A 170 -4.63 -7.92 -8.16
C LEU A 170 -5.53 -6.70 -7.94
N GLY A 171 -6.77 -6.75 -8.45
CA GLY A 171 -7.73 -5.66 -8.25
C GLY A 171 -8.06 -5.44 -6.78
N GLY A 172 -8.25 -6.53 -6.03
CA GLY A 172 -8.51 -6.46 -4.58
C GLY A 172 -7.36 -5.80 -3.81
N GLU A 173 -6.12 -6.17 -4.10
CA GLU A 173 -4.92 -5.57 -3.49
C GLU A 173 -4.85 -4.05 -3.75
N ILE A 174 -5.11 -3.64 -5.00
CA ILE A 174 -5.13 -2.23 -5.39
C ILE A 174 -6.22 -1.47 -4.61
N ASN A 175 -7.42 -2.02 -4.52
CA ASN A 175 -8.53 -1.45 -3.76
C ASN A 175 -8.19 -1.34 -2.26
N ALA A 176 -7.58 -2.37 -1.68
CA ALA A 176 -7.17 -2.37 -0.28
C ALA A 176 -6.12 -1.30 0.02
N MET A 177 -5.14 -1.11 -0.87
CA MET A 177 -4.16 -0.02 -0.73
C MET A 177 -4.83 1.36 -0.84
N ALA A 178 -5.81 1.54 -1.73
CA ALA A 178 -6.57 2.77 -1.82
C ALA A 178 -7.41 3.07 -0.57
N ALA A 179 -7.92 2.03 0.12
CA ALA A 179 -8.60 2.19 1.40
C ALA A 179 -7.62 2.67 2.49
N ILE A 180 -6.40 2.11 2.56
CA ILE A 180 -5.34 2.59 3.47
C ILE A 180 -5.00 4.05 3.17
N CYS A 181 -4.80 4.40 1.89
CA CYS A 181 -4.53 5.78 1.47
C CYS A 181 -5.67 6.71 1.90
N ALA A 182 -6.92 6.33 1.66
CA ALA A 182 -8.11 7.09 2.06
C ALA A 182 -8.17 7.30 3.57
N ALA A 183 -7.90 6.26 4.36
CA ALA A 183 -7.93 6.34 5.82
C ALA A 183 -6.90 7.34 6.37
N LEU A 184 -5.75 7.47 5.71
CA LEU A 184 -4.68 8.38 6.13
C LEU A 184 -4.99 9.86 5.84
N VAL A 185 -5.74 10.18 4.78
CA VAL A 185 -5.84 11.57 4.29
C VAL A 185 -7.26 12.12 4.11
N MET A 186 -8.27 11.25 4.05
CA MET A 186 -9.66 11.66 3.82
C MET A 186 -10.39 11.93 5.13
N ARG A 187 -11.38 12.84 5.07
CA ARG A 187 -12.35 13.04 6.14
C ARG A 187 -13.19 11.78 6.32
N ARG A 188 -13.66 11.52 7.54
CA ARG A 188 -14.39 10.30 7.90
C ARG A 188 -15.58 9.98 6.97
N LYS A 189 -16.40 10.99 6.64
CA LYS A 189 -17.55 10.80 5.74
C LYS A 189 -17.11 10.36 4.33
N THR A 190 -16.14 11.08 3.75
CA THR A 190 -15.59 10.76 2.42
C THR A 190 -14.92 9.40 2.39
N PHE A 191 -14.20 9.03 3.46
CA PHE A 191 -13.59 7.72 3.60
C PHE A 191 -14.62 6.60 3.48
N TYR A 192 -15.74 6.66 4.21
CA TYR A 192 -16.76 5.60 4.16
C TYR A 192 -17.48 5.52 2.80
N VAL A 193 -17.69 6.64 2.10
CA VAL A 193 -18.23 6.62 0.74
C VAL A 193 -17.28 5.88 -0.21
N ILE A 194 -15.98 6.21 -0.16
CA ILE A 194 -14.94 5.52 -0.92
C ILE A 194 -14.91 4.03 -0.54
N LEU A 195 -14.94 3.73 0.75
CA LEU A 195 -14.89 2.37 1.29
C LEU A 195 -15.99 1.48 0.70
N THR A 196 -17.22 1.96 0.61
CA THR A 196 -18.35 1.20 0.04
C THR A 196 -18.07 0.75 -1.39
N ILE A 197 -17.53 1.63 -2.22
CA ILE A 197 -17.20 1.31 -3.62
C ILE A 197 -16.07 0.27 -3.68
N LEU A 198 -15.01 0.48 -2.89
CA LEU A 198 -13.87 -0.43 -2.84
C LEU A 198 -14.26 -1.84 -2.34
N VAL A 199 -15.11 -1.91 -1.31
CA VAL A 199 -15.65 -3.18 -0.78
C VAL A 199 -16.50 -3.88 -1.83
N ALA A 200 -17.41 -3.16 -2.50
CA ALA A 200 -18.25 -3.74 -3.54
C ALA A 200 -17.42 -4.40 -4.66
N SER A 201 -16.39 -3.70 -5.16
CA SER A 201 -15.47 -4.24 -6.16
C SER A 201 -14.72 -5.48 -5.64
N CYS A 202 -14.22 -5.46 -4.40
CA CYS A 202 -13.57 -6.62 -3.77
C CYS A 202 -14.50 -7.82 -3.56
N LEU A 203 -15.79 -7.60 -3.30
CA LEU A 203 -16.79 -8.67 -3.18
C LEU A 203 -17.03 -9.36 -4.52
N TYR A 204 -17.13 -8.61 -5.63
CA TYR A 204 -17.22 -9.20 -6.99
C TYR A 204 -15.98 -10.06 -7.34
N MET A 205 -14.79 -9.65 -6.90
CA MET A 205 -13.54 -10.41 -7.12
C MET A 205 -13.28 -11.50 -6.07
N GLN A 206 -14.08 -11.54 -5.00
CA GLN A 206 -13.95 -12.44 -3.85
C GLN A 206 -12.53 -12.46 -3.23
N THR A 207 -11.89 -11.29 -3.09
CA THR A 207 -10.49 -11.19 -2.64
C THR A 207 -10.35 -11.11 -1.12
N ARG A 208 -10.21 -12.27 -0.48
CA ARG A 208 -10.23 -12.42 0.99
C ARG A 208 -9.20 -11.56 1.75
N SER A 209 -7.93 -11.56 1.31
CA SER A 209 -6.88 -10.77 1.98
C SER A 209 -7.13 -9.26 1.89
N ALA A 210 -7.59 -8.79 0.74
CA ALA A 210 -7.97 -7.40 0.53
C ALA A 210 -9.19 -6.99 1.38
N ILE A 211 -10.23 -7.84 1.42
CA ILE A 211 -11.41 -7.63 2.27
C ILE A 211 -11.00 -7.52 3.74
N LEU A 212 -10.10 -8.40 4.21
CA LEU A 212 -9.56 -8.35 5.57
C LEU A 212 -8.78 -7.06 5.84
N THR A 213 -7.90 -6.65 4.92
CA THR A 213 -7.17 -5.37 5.05
C THR A 213 -8.11 -4.17 5.08
N ILE A 214 -9.14 -4.14 4.23
CA ILE A 214 -10.14 -3.07 4.20
C ILE A 214 -10.93 -3.04 5.52
N LEU A 215 -11.34 -4.19 6.05
CA LEU A 215 -12.01 -4.31 7.34
C LEU A 215 -11.14 -3.74 8.47
N LEU A 216 -9.90 -4.22 8.60
CA LEU A 216 -8.96 -3.73 9.62
C LEU A 216 -8.74 -2.22 9.51
N THR A 217 -8.57 -1.72 8.28
CA THR A 217 -8.42 -0.28 8.01
C THR A 217 -9.65 0.51 8.44
N SER A 218 -10.86 -0.01 8.17
CA SER A 218 -12.12 0.64 8.55
C SER A 218 -12.32 0.69 10.07
N CYS A 219 -12.00 -0.40 10.77
CA CYS A 219 -12.04 -0.47 12.23
C CYS A 219 -11.05 0.52 12.85
N LEU A 220 -9.79 0.52 12.39
CA LEU A 220 -8.81 1.48 12.87
C LEU A 220 -9.21 2.92 12.57
N ARG A 221 -9.79 3.22 11.40
CA ARG A 221 -10.26 4.57 11.08
C ARG A 221 -11.44 5.02 11.96
N ALA A 222 -12.24 4.08 12.47
CA ALA A 222 -13.27 4.37 13.46
C ALA A 222 -12.69 4.70 14.84
N ILE A 223 -11.63 3.98 15.26
CA ILE A 223 -10.94 4.14 16.56
C ILE A 223 -10.05 5.39 16.59
N VAL A 224 -9.28 5.60 15.53
CA VAL A 224 -8.30 6.68 15.41
C VAL A 224 -9.02 7.95 14.97
N ASP A 225 -8.98 8.97 15.83
CA ASP A 225 -9.59 10.27 15.57
C ASP A 225 -8.86 11.04 14.45
N GLU A 226 -9.37 12.23 14.14
CA GLU A 226 -8.69 13.15 13.23
C GLU A 226 -7.44 13.77 13.85
N ASN A 227 -6.93 13.37 15.01
CA ASN A 227 -5.61 13.80 15.52
C ASN A 227 -4.62 12.63 15.63
N GLY A 228 -5.00 11.43 15.16
CA GLY A 228 -4.18 10.24 15.24
C GLY A 228 -4.16 9.64 16.64
N ARG A 229 -5.03 10.12 17.54
CA ARG A 229 -5.22 9.64 18.91
C ARG A 229 -6.30 8.56 18.91
N ILE A 230 -6.13 7.61 19.81
CA ILE A 230 -7.12 6.56 20.05
C ILE A 230 -8.26 7.20 20.86
N ALA A 231 -9.44 7.31 20.27
CA ALA A 231 -10.62 7.82 20.96
C ALA A 231 -11.45 6.67 21.53
N ILE A 232 -11.76 6.70 22.83
CA ILE A 232 -12.62 5.69 23.49
C ILE A 232 -14.01 5.63 22.82
N ARG A 233 -14.57 6.79 22.43
CA ARG A 233 -15.82 6.85 21.63
C ARG A 233 -15.69 6.18 20.26
N GLY A 234 -14.47 6.10 19.73
CA GLY A 234 -14.15 5.37 18.50
C GLY A 234 -14.24 3.86 18.66
N LEU A 235 -14.10 3.32 19.88
CA LEU A 235 -14.27 1.89 20.15
C LEU A 235 -15.70 1.43 19.85
N ALA A 236 -16.71 2.16 20.32
CA ALA A 236 -18.12 1.87 20.02
C ALA A 236 -18.41 1.93 18.50
N ALA A 237 -17.85 2.94 17.81
CA ALA A 237 -17.98 3.06 16.35
C ALA A 237 -17.25 1.93 15.61
N ALA A 238 -16.12 1.44 16.15
CA ALA A 238 -15.39 0.30 15.59
C ALA A 238 -16.14 -1.01 15.80
N THR A 239 -16.73 -1.22 16.98
CA THR A 239 -17.63 -2.35 17.26
C THR A 239 -18.83 -2.30 16.32
N LEU A 240 -19.44 -1.14 16.10
CA LEU A 240 -20.54 -0.99 15.14
C LEU A 240 -20.09 -1.22 13.70
N SER A 241 -18.90 -0.75 13.31
CA SER A 241 -18.34 -0.99 11.97
C SER A 241 -18.05 -2.47 11.74
N MET A 242 -17.49 -3.14 12.76
CA MET A 242 -17.25 -4.59 12.76
C MET A 242 -18.57 -5.35 12.69
N ALA A 243 -19.57 -4.95 13.49
CA ALA A 243 -20.90 -5.54 13.48
C ALA A 243 -21.57 -5.36 12.12
N LEU A 244 -21.54 -4.16 11.53
CA LEU A 244 -22.08 -3.90 10.20
C LEU A 244 -21.37 -4.74 9.13
N PHE A 245 -20.05 -4.83 9.18
CA PHE A 245 -19.29 -5.63 8.24
C PHE A 245 -19.59 -7.12 8.41
N LEU A 246 -19.69 -7.59 9.65
CA LEU A 246 -20.09 -8.96 9.96
C LEU A 246 -21.52 -9.21 9.51
N THR A 247 -22.45 -8.26 9.66
CA THR A 247 -23.82 -8.34 9.14
C THR A 247 -23.83 -8.38 7.63
N LEU A 248 -23.06 -7.54 6.93
CA LEU A 248 -22.96 -7.58 5.47
C LEU A 248 -22.33 -8.89 4.98
N ALA A 249 -21.32 -9.40 5.70
CA ALA A 249 -20.75 -10.71 5.44
C ALA A 249 -21.77 -11.82 5.70
N ILE A 250 -22.50 -11.78 6.82
CA ILE A 250 -23.55 -12.73 7.16
C ILE A 250 -24.70 -12.65 6.16
N VAL A 251 -25.11 -11.47 5.71
CA VAL A 251 -26.12 -11.28 4.65
C VAL A 251 -25.61 -11.90 3.36
N ALA A 252 -24.38 -11.62 2.95
CA ALA A 252 -23.75 -12.30 1.81
C ALA A 252 -23.66 -13.84 2.02
N ILE A 253 -23.55 -14.31 3.28
CA ILE A 253 -23.55 -15.72 3.68
C ILE A 253 -24.97 -16.32 3.81
N ILE A 254 -26.02 -15.56 4.10
CA ILE A 254 -27.39 -16.07 4.25
C ILE A 254 -28.05 -16.14 2.87
N PHE A 255 -27.82 -15.12 2.05
CA PHE A 255 -28.11 -15.20 0.61
C PHE A 255 -27.10 -16.10 -0.12
N HIS A 256 -26.16 -16.71 0.61
CA HIS A 256 -25.26 -17.71 0.06
C HIS A 256 -26.03 -18.92 -0.38
N ASP A 257 -27.14 -19.38 0.20
CA ASP A 257 -27.73 -20.66 -0.24
C ASP A 257 -28.22 -20.64 -1.70
N ARG A 258 -28.60 -19.47 -2.24
CA ARG A 258 -28.81 -19.28 -3.69
C ARG A 258 -27.52 -19.15 -4.51
N ILE A 259 -26.40 -18.83 -3.86
CA ILE A 259 -25.04 -18.74 -4.40
C ILE A 259 -24.24 -20.03 -4.13
N SER A 260 -24.67 -20.92 -3.23
CA SER A 260 -23.95 -22.08 -2.67
C SER A 260 -24.35 -23.36 -3.37
N GLU A 261 -25.55 -23.44 -3.94
CA GLU A 261 -25.86 -24.44 -4.96
C GLU A 261 -24.99 -24.26 -6.21
N ILE A 262 -24.60 -23.02 -6.53
CA ILE A 262 -23.56 -22.71 -7.53
C ILE A 262 -22.16 -22.85 -6.90
N GLY A 263 -22.04 -22.58 -5.60
CA GLY A 263 -20.79 -22.54 -4.82
C GLY A 263 -20.20 -23.90 -4.48
N SER A 264 -20.99 -24.96 -4.34
CA SER A 264 -20.48 -26.33 -4.20
C SER A 264 -19.79 -26.77 -5.50
N ASP A 265 -20.35 -26.40 -6.66
CA ASP A 265 -19.76 -26.61 -7.99
C ASP A 265 -18.59 -25.65 -8.30
N VAL A 266 -18.61 -24.44 -7.75
CA VAL A 266 -17.59 -23.40 -8.00
C VAL A 266 -16.39 -23.47 -7.03
N PHE A 267 -16.66 -23.67 -5.74
CA PHE A 267 -15.61 -23.86 -4.73
C PHE A 267 -15.12 -25.30 -4.67
N ARG A 268 -15.82 -26.26 -5.32
CA ARG A 268 -15.36 -27.64 -5.47
C ARG A 268 -14.78 -28.20 -4.16
N LEU A 269 -15.43 -27.86 -3.03
CA LEU A 269 -14.94 -28.19 -1.68
C LEU A 269 -14.94 -29.71 -1.45
N THR A 270 -15.68 -30.43 -2.27
CA THR A 270 -15.82 -31.88 -2.31
C THR A 270 -15.13 -32.53 -3.53
N ASP A 271 -14.49 -31.76 -4.41
CA ASP A 271 -13.78 -32.33 -5.56
C ASP A 271 -12.51 -33.05 -5.08
N THR A 272 -12.54 -34.38 -5.15
CA THR A 272 -11.43 -35.25 -4.80
C THR A 272 -10.19 -35.00 -5.68
N HIS A 273 -10.36 -34.40 -6.86
CA HIS A 273 -9.26 -34.04 -7.77
C HIS A 273 -8.62 -32.70 -7.43
N ARG A 274 -9.16 -31.95 -6.45
CA ARG A 274 -8.48 -30.78 -5.84
C ARG A 274 -7.48 -31.15 -4.74
N GLY A 275 -7.34 -32.44 -4.43
CA GLY A 275 -6.73 -32.88 -3.20
C GLY A 275 -7.71 -32.63 -2.05
N SER A 276 -8.24 -33.69 -1.47
CA SER A 276 -9.21 -33.63 -0.38
C SER A 276 -8.57 -32.98 0.87
N GLY A 277 -8.61 -31.65 0.96
CA GLY A 277 -8.15 -30.89 2.12
C GLY A 277 -7.51 -29.53 1.79
N THR A 278 -8.09 -28.47 2.36
CA THR A 278 -7.51 -27.13 2.61
C THR A 278 -7.86 -25.99 1.63
N GLY A 279 -8.41 -24.90 2.17
CA GLY A 279 -8.42 -23.58 1.51
C GLY A 279 -7.02 -22.94 1.37
N PHE A 280 -5.96 -23.75 1.43
CA PHE A 280 -4.53 -23.40 1.35
C PHE A 280 -3.78 -24.15 0.25
N VAL A 281 -4.42 -25.07 -0.50
CA VAL A 281 -3.74 -25.93 -1.49
C VAL A 281 -2.86 -25.10 -2.44
N GLY A 282 -1.57 -25.46 -2.45
CA GLY A 282 -0.52 -24.82 -3.23
C GLY A 282 0.21 -23.67 -2.53
N ARG A 283 -0.34 -23.04 -1.48
CA ARG A 283 0.39 -21.98 -0.73
C ARG A 283 1.44 -22.56 0.19
N SER A 284 1.12 -23.63 0.94
CA SER A 284 2.07 -24.36 1.78
C SER A 284 3.27 -24.81 0.95
N ASP A 285 3.00 -25.40 -0.21
CA ASP A 285 4.03 -25.98 -1.08
C ASP A 285 4.90 -24.88 -1.67
N ARG A 286 4.29 -23.77 -2.13
CA ARG A 286 5.03 -22.58 -2.58
C ARG A 286 5.86 -21.93 -1.46
N TRP A 287 5.39 -21.95 -0.21
CA TRP A 287 6.16 -21.45 0.92
C TRP A 287 7.34 -22.38 1.25
N GLN A 288 7.13 -23.70 1.19
CA GLN A 288 8.18 -24.69 1.33
C GLN A 288 9.24 -24.55 0.24
N VAL A 289 8.86 -24.24 -1.01
CA VAL A 289 9.80 -23.90 -2.08
C VAL A 289 10.65 -22.68 -1.69
N GLY A 290 10.02 -21.61 -1.18
CA GLY A 290 10.75 -20.43 -0.72
C GLY A 290 11.73 -20.74 0.42
N GLN A 291 11.31 -21.54 1.39
CA GLN A 291 12.14 -21.99 2.51
C GLN A 291 13.30 -22.87 2.02
N TYR A 292 13.04 -23.80 1.10
CA TYR A 292 14.06 -24.67 0.50
C TYR A 292 15.14 -23.85 -0.21
N LEU A 293 14.75 -22.91 -1.08
CA LEU A 293 15.70 -22.06 -1.81
C LEU A 293 16.49 -21.14 -0.86
N PHE A 294 15.86 -20.61 0.19
CA PHE A 294 16.56 -19.85 1.22
C PHE A 294 17.58 -20.72 1.97
N ASN A 295 17.23 -21.95 2.35
CA ASN A 295 18.16 -22.85 3.04
C ASN A 295 19.37 -23.23 2.19
N GLN A 296 19.23 -23.25 0.85
CA GLN A 296 20.34 -23.50 -0.06
C GLN A 296 21.30 -22.32 -0.17
N ASN A 297 20.77 -21.08 -0.18
CA ASN A 297 21.56 -19.86 -0.37
C ASN A 297 21.14 -18.78 0.65
N PRO A 298 21.40 -18.97 1.95
CA PRO A 298 20.79 -18.15 3.01
C PRO A 298 21.27 -16.70 3.01
N LEU A 299 22.49 -16.42 2.53
CA LEU A 299 23.06 -15.07 2.55
C LEU A 299 22.57 -14.20 1.40
N VAL A 300 22.66 -14.74 0.18
CA VAL A 300 22.47 -13.98 -1.08
C VAL A 300 21.22 -14.39 -1.87
N GLY A 301 20.58 -15.50 -1.49
CA GLY A 301 19.45 -16.05 -2.22
C GLY A 301 19.86 -16.59 -3.60
N VAL A 302 18.84 -16.92 -4.38
CA VAL A 302 19.00 -17.64 -5.65
C VAL A 302 18.97 -16.75 -6.89
N GLY A 303 18.98 -15.43 -6.69
CA GLY A 303 18.90 -14.42 -7.74
C GLY A 303 17.51 -13.83 -7.93
N TRP A 304 17.43 -12.62 -8.50
CA TRP A 304 16.17 -11.90 -8.75
C TRP A 304 15.52 -12.43 -10.03
N GLY A 305 14.38 -13.08 -9.91
CA GLY A 305 13.78 -13.90 -10.98
C GLY A 305 14.35 -15.33 -11.07
N GLY A 306 15.24 -15.70 -10.16
CA GLY A 306 15.87 -17.03 -10.13
C GLY A 306 14.89 -18.16 -9.79
N ILE A 307 13.76 -17.86 -9.15
CA ILE A 307 12.72 -18.87 -8.87
C ILE A 307 12.04 -19.29 -10.18
N GLU A 308 11.63 -18.31 -10.98
CA GLU A 308 10.98 -18.52 -12.27
C GLU A 308 11.94 -19.13 -13.29
N ALA A 309 13.23 -18.74 -13.27
CA ALA A 309 14.27 -19.33 -14.12
C ALA A 309 14.46 -20.84 -13.89
N ARG A 310 14.11 -21.33 -12.68
CA ARG A 310 14.14 -22.76 -12.32
C ARG A 310 12.81 -23.48 -12.63
N GLY A 311 11.84 -22.79 -13.25
CA GLY A 311 10.51 -23.34 -13.52
C GLY A 311 9.66 -23.55 -12.25
N LEU A 312 10.03 -22.92 -11.13
CA LEU A 312 9.33 -23.04 -9.86
C LEU A 312 8.28 -21.94 -9.72
N LEU A 313 7.20 -22.25 -8.99
CA LEU A 313 6.17 -21.27 -8.67
C LEU A 313 6.63 -20.38 -7.51
N SER A 314 6.56 -19.07 -7.70
CA SER A 314 6.97 -18.09 -6.69
C SER A 314 6.18 -18.25 -5.37
N PRO A 315 6.84 -18.12 -4.19
CA PRO A 315 6.19 -18.13 -2.90
C PRO A 315 5.10 -17.06 -2.82
N HIS A 316 3.87 -17.46 -2.50
CA HIS A 316 2.73 -16.53 -2.33
C HIS A 316 2.77 -15.83 -0.96
N ASN A 317 3.92 -15.25 -0.65
CA ASN A 317 4.27 -14.55 0.59
C ASN A 317 5.53 -13.71 0.32
N ILE A 318 5.47 -12.39 0.57
CA ILE A 318 6.57 -11.47 0.28
C ILE A 318 7.86 -11.83 1.03
N PHE A 319 7.76 -12.27 2.28
CA PHE A 319 8.93 -12.62 3.08
C PHE A 319 9.68 -13.79 2.45
N TRP A 320 8.97 -14.88 2.15
CA TRP A 320 9.58 -16.04 1.51
C TRP A 320 10.08 -15.75 0.09
N SER A 321 9.37 -14.91 -0.66
CA SER A 321 9.80 -14.49 -2.01
C SER A 321 11.12 -13.71 -1.95
N ILE A 322 11.25 -12.73 -1.04
CA ILE A 322 12.49 -11.95 -0.87
C ILE A 322 13.61 -12.81 -0.27
N ALA A 323 13.31 -13.64 0.73
CA ALA A 323 14.28 -14.54 1.34
C ALA A 323 14.86 -15.52 0.31
N ALA A 324 14.02 -16.15 -0.50
CA ALA A 324 14.47 -17.08 -1.53
C ALA A 324 15.32 -16.37 -2.59
N GLN A 325 14.90 -15.20 -3.10
CA GLN A 325 15.59 -14.52 -4.19
C GLN A 325 16.87 -13.81 -3.73
N LEU A 326 16.88 -13.17 -2.57
CA LEU A 326 17.94 -12.25 -2.14
C LEU A 326 18.59 -12.60 -0.79
N GLY A 327 18.16 -13.69 -0.15
CA GLY A 327 18.72 -14.16 1.12
C GLY A 327 18.54 -13.16 2.27
N LEU A 328 19.39 -13.28 3.28
CA LEU A 328 19.42 -12.42 4.45
C LEU A 328 19.74 -10.96 4.08
N ILE A 329 20.58 -10.73 3.08
CA ILE A 329 20.90 -9.37 2.59
C ILE A 329 19.63 -8.70 2.02
N GLY A 330 18.84 -9.44 1.25
CA GLY A 330 17.52 -9.02 0.79
C GLY A 330 16.55 -8.69 1.93
N ILE A 331 16.46 -9.59 2.91
CA ILE A 331 15.58 -9.39 4.08
C ILE A 331 15.96 -8.10 4.83
N LEU A 332 17.25 -7.90 5.11
CA LEU A 332 17.73 -6.72 5.81
C LEU A 332 17.54 -5.43 5.01
N SER A 333 17.84 -5.45 3.71
CA SER A 333 17.66 -4.29 2.84
C SER A 333 16.19 -3.88 2.70
N VAL A 334 15.28 -4.84 2.49
CA VAL A 334 13.85 -4.56 2.28
C VAL A 334 13.12 -4.36 3.60
N PHE A 335 13.05 -5.41 4.44
CA PHE A 335 12.28 -5.36 5.69
C PHE A 335 12.96 -4.51 6.75
N GLY A 336 14.29 -4.45 6.80
CA GLY A 336 15.00 -3.55 7.70
C GLY A 336 14.69 -2.08 7.39
N SER A 337 14.72 -1.68 6.12
CA SER A 337 14.35 -0.31 5.70
C SER A 337 12.87 0.02 6.01
N LEU A 338 11.96 -0.92 5.74
CA LEU A 338 10.54 -0.75 6.07
C LEU A 338 10.32 -0.67 7.58
N ALA A 339 10.98 -1.52 8.37
CA ALA A 339 10.88 -1.53 9.82
C ALA A 339 11.42 -0.23 10.44
N LEU A 340 12.59 0.25 10.00
CA LEU A 340 13.14 1.54 10.45
C LEU A 340 12.21 2.71 10.10
N SER A 341 11.64 2.69 8.90
CA SER A 341 10.68 3.71 8.46
C SER A 341 9.40 3.66 9.30
N MET A 342 8.82 2.48 9.49
CA MET A 342 7.63 2.26 10.32
C MET A 342 7.88 2.64 11.79
N PHE A 343 9.04 2.31 12.34
CA PHE A 343 9.45 2.74 13.69
C PHE A 343 9.53 4.27 13.79
N SER A 344 10.14 4.92 12.80
CA SER A 344 10.17 6.39 12.72
C SER A 344 8.76 7.00 12.62
N VAL A 345 7.83 6.35 11.92
CA VAL A 345 6.42 6.75 11.85
C VAL A 345 5.73 6.56 13.20
N GLY A 346 5.85 5.39 13.83
CA GLY A 346 5.21 5.08 15.11
C GLY A 346 5.64 6.01 16.24
N ARG A 347 6.90 6.43 16.25
CA ARG A 347 7.40 7.45 17.20
C ARG A 347 6.78 8.83 17.04
N ARG A 348 6.20 9.14 15.87
CA ARG A 348 5.57 10.44 15.57
C ARG A 348 4.05 10.39 15.62
N SER A 349 3.46 9.30 15.13
CA SER A 349 2.02 9.09 15.10
C SER A 349 1.69 7.60 15.14
N VAL A 350 1.26 7.14 16.31
CA VAL A 350 0.80 5.76 16.52
C VAL A 350 -0.39 5.45 15.59
N GLY A 351 -1.33 6.39 15.41
CA GLY A 351 -2.47 6.21 14.51
C GLY A 351 -2.06 5.93 13.06
N VAL A 352 -1.12 6.70 12.50
CA VAL A 352 -0.61 6.47 11.13
C VAL A 352 0.11 5.12 11.03
N PHE A 353 0.94 4.78 12.02
CA PHE A 353 1.62 3.49 12.10
C PHE A 353 0.62 2.32 12.10
N LEU A 354 -0.43 2.39 12.92
CA LEU A 354 -1.45 1.36 13.00
C LEU A 354 -2.19 1.20 11.67
N VAL A 355 -2.61 2.30 11.03
CA VAL A 355 -3.29 2.26 9.72
C VAL A 355 -2.41 1.65 8.64
N LEU A 356 -1.12 2.01 8.57
CA LEU A 356 -0.17 1.38 7.63
C LEU A 356 0.03 -0.10 7.91
N SER A 357 -0.01 -0.51 9.19
CA SER A 357 0.13 -1.91 9.60
C SER A 357 -1.04 -2.79 9.11
N CYS A 358 -2.18 -2.20 8.72
CA CYS A 358 -3.25 -2.94 8.04
C CYS A 358 -2.84 -3.53 6.68
N ALA A 359 -1.71 -3.13 6.10
CA ALA A 359 -1.15 -3.77 4.91
C ALA A 359 -0.59 -5.18 5.18
N ALA A 360 -0.39 -5.59 6.44
CA ALA A 360 0.22 -6.87 6.80
C ALA A 360 -0.46 -8.11 6.16
N PRO A 361 -1.80 -8.24 6.11
CA PRO A 361 -2.43 -9.36 5.41
C PRO A 361 -2.07 -9.41 3.92
N LEU A 362 -1.96 -8.27 3.24
CA LEU A 362 -1.53 -8.24 1.84
C LEU A 362 -0.08 -8.69 1.68
N LEU A 363 0.80 -8.32 2.60
CA LEU A 363 2.20 -8.74 2.61
C LEU A 363 2.32 -10.26 2.85
N ILE A 364 1.60 -10.79 3.84
CA ILE A 364 1.66 -12.20 4.22
C ILE A 364 1.07 -13.10 3.13
N PHE A 365 -0.01 -12.67 2.48
CA PHE A 365 -0.80 -13.53 1.60
C PHE A 365 -0.65 -13.24 0.12
N ASN A 366 0.30 -12.41 -0.32
CA ASN A 366 0.59 -12.18 -1.75
C ASN A 366 2.08 -12.31 -2.08
N ASP A 367 2.36 -12.68 -3.33
CA ASP A 367 3.70 -12.76 -3.95
C ASP A 367 4.17 -11.43 -4.53
N ARG A 368 3.25 -10.50 -4.83
CA ARG A 368 3.57 -9.18 -5.40
C ARG A 368 4.33 -8.33 -4.39
N SER A 369 5.65 -8.36 -4.51
CA SER A 369 6.58 -7.77 -3.56
C SER A 369 7.16 -6.45 -4.08
N ILE A 370 8.14 -6.53 -4.95
CA ILE A 370 8.90 -5.40 -5.47
C ILE A 370 8.69 -5.35 -6.97
N ASN A 371 7.58 -4.71 -7.33
CA ASN A 371 7.23 -4.42 -8.71
C ASN A 371 6.44 -3.11 -8.74
N LEU A 372 6.16 -2.64 -9.95
CA LEU A 372 5.47 -1.38 -10.16
C LEU A 372 3.94 -1.52 -10.09
N ASN A 373 3.42 -2.65 -9.60
CA ASN A 373 2.00 -2.75 -9.30
C ASN A 373 1.63 -1.75 -8.21
N ILE A 374 0.43 -1.19 -8.32
CA ILE A 374 0.00 -0.04 -7.52
C ILE A 374 0.05 -0.35 -6.02
N TYR A 375 -0.37 -1.54 -5.59
CA TYR A 375 -0.38 -1.92 -4.17
C TYR A 375 1.02 -1.86 -3.53
N PRO A 376 2.01 -2.70 -3.89
CA PRO A 376 3.27 -2.65 -3.18
C PRO A 376 3.95 -1.30 -3.42
N TYR A 377 3.90 -0.77 -4.64
CA TYR A 377 4.56 0.48 -4.97
C TYR A 377 4.09 1.66 -4.12
N VAL A 378 2.78 1.87 -4.01
CA VAL A 378 2.21 2.95 -3.17
C VAL A 378 2.49 2.69 -1.69
N LEU A 379 2.51 1.43 -1.24
CA LEU A 379 2.92 1.09 0.12
C LEU A 379 4.36 1.53 0.40
N PHE A 380 5.31 1.19 -0.49
CA PHE A 380 6.72 1.62 -0.37
C PHE A 380 6.85 3.14 -0.37
N VAL A 381 6.19 3.84 -1.31
CA VAL A 381 6.16 5.32 -1.33
C VAL A 381 5.65 5.86 0.00
N SER A 382 4.53 5.33 0.50
CA SER A 382 3.90 5.78 1.75
C SER A 382 4.81 5.59 2.94
N VAL A 383 5.33 4.38 3.15
CA VAL A 383 6.14 4.03 4.32
C VAL A 383 7.48 4.76 4.31
N LEU A 384 8.21 4.73 3.18
CA LEU A 384 9.55 5.32 3.11
C LEU A 384 9.51 6.84 3.15
N CYS A 385 8.53 7.48 2.49
CA CYS A 385 8.40 8.93 2.56
C CYS A 385 7.90 9.37 3.94
N LEU A 386 6.91 8.69 4.54
CA LEU A 386 6.51 9.01 5.91
C LEU A 386 7.65 8.80 6.89
N GLY A 387 8.50 7.79 6.71
CA GLY A 387 9.65 7.47 7.57
C GLY A 387 10.69 8.61 7.68
N ASP A 388 10.80 9.44 6.65
CA ASP A 388 11.71 10.59 6.63
C ASP A 388 11.19 11.75 7.51
N ARG A 389 11.98 12.08 8.54
CA ARG A 389 11.61 13.09 9.55
C ARG A 389 11.64 14.52 9.03
N ARG A 390 12.47 14.81 8.02
CA ARG A 390 12.77 16.18 7.61
C ARG A 390 11.82 16.69 6.52
N SER A 391 11.26 15.79 5.74
CA SER A 391 10.73 16.14 4.42
C SER A 391 9.21 16.15 4.35
N TRP A 392 8.53 15.51 5.32
CA TRP A 392 7.10 15.22 5.17
C TRP A 392 6.28 15.45 6.42
N ARG A 393 5.43 16.48 6.35
CA ARG A 393 4.24 16.55 7.19
C ARG A 393 3.07 16.13 6.32
N LEU A 394 2.28 15.18 6.78
CA LEU A 394 0.92 15.07 6.28
C LEU A 394 0.26 16.41 6.63
N ASN A 395 -0.04 17.25 5.62
CA ASN A 395 -0.92 18.40 5.78
C ASN A 395 -2.30 17.81 6.03
N ALA A 396 -2.49 17.45 7.27
CA ALA A 396 -3.51 16.56 7.69
C ALA A 396 -4.83 17.35 7.76
N PRO A 397 -6.01 16.72 7.55
CA PRO A 397 -7.21 17.16 8.27
C PRO A 397 -7.00 17.17 9.80
N PHE A 398 -5.89 16.58 10.27
CA PHE A 398 -5.41 16.49 11.64
C PHE A 398 -4.68 17.72 12.16
N ALA A 399 -4.44 18.72 11.31
CA ALA A 399 -4.08 20.05 11.78
C ALA A 399 -5.37 20.86 11.91
N SER A 400 -6.09 20.65 13.02
CA SER A 400 -7.19 21.54 13.37
C SER A 400 -6.68 23.00 13.34
N SER A 401 -7.45 23.88 12.73
CA SER A 401 -7.22 25.33 12.61
C SER A 401 -7.33 26.07 13.95
N THR A 402 -6.87 25.46 15.04
CA THR A 402 -6.90 26.04 16.39
C THR A 402 -6.00 27.28 16.53
N SER A 403 -5.17 27.61 15.54
CA SER A 403 -4.47 28.90 15.48
C SER A 403 -5.40 30.10 15.19
N GLY A 404 -6.67 29.88 14.85
CA GLY A 404 -7.62 30.97 14.62
C GLY A 404 -8.17 31.61 15.91
N LYS A 405 -7.98 31.00 17.08
CA LYS A 405 -8.53 31.54 18.34
C LYS A 405 -7.53 32.35 19.18
N SER A 406 -6.22 32.33 18.89
CA SER A 406 -5.27 33.10 19.71
C SER A 406 -5.17 34.58 19.33
N ALA A 407 -5.51 34.95 18.09
CA ALA A 407 -5.50 36.35 17.68
C ALA A 407 -6.70 37.13 18.23
N ASP A 408 -7.89 36.51 18.26
CA ASP A 408 -9.08 37.13 18.87
C ASP A 408 -9.03 37.12 20.40
N SER A 409 -8.40 36.13 21.04
CA SER A 409 -8.19 36.17 22.50
C SER A 409 -7.09 37.15 22.91
N GLN A 410 -6.11 37.45 22.05
CA GLN A 410 -5.16 38.54 22.28
C GLN A 410 -5.80 39.91 22.04
N ARG A 411 -6.63 40.09 21.00
CA ARG A 411 -7.37 41.34 20.78
C ARG A 411 -8.39 41.64 21.88
N LEU A 412 -9.03 40.63 22.46
CA LEU A 412 -9.93 40.81 23.60
C LEU A 412 -9.19 41.07 24.92
N ALA A 413 -7.92 40.67 25.04
CA ALA A 413 -7.08 41.00 26.19
C ALA A 413 -6.42 42.40 26.08
N GLU A 414 -6.36 42.98 24.89
CA GLU A 414 -5.88 44.36 24.66
C GLU A 414 -7.00 45.41 24.75
N LEU A 415 -8.26 44.98 24.86
CA LEU A 415 -9.46 45.84 24.96
C LEU A 415 -10.07 45.91 26.38
N GLY A 416 -9.38 45.35 27.39
CA GLY A 416 -9.69 45.52 28.82
C GLY A 416 -8.44 45.98 29.54
#